data_AF-A0A348FW17-F1
#
_entry.id   AF-A0A348FW17-F1
#
_cell.length_a   1.000
_cell.length_b   1.000
_cell.length_c   1.000
_cell.angle_alpha   90.00
_cell.angle_beta   90.00
_cell.angle_gamma   90.00
#
_symmetry.space_group_name_H-M   'P 1'
#
loop_
_entity.id
_entity.type
_entity.pdbx_description
1 polymer ?
#
loop_
_entity_poly.entity_id
_entity_poly.type
_entity_poly.pdbx_seq_one_letter_code
_entity_poly.pdbx_strand_id
1 'polypeptide(L)' 'MEVLVYLVPMALLLGLLGLGAFVWSMKTGQFDDLDGAAWRAIMDDDDAPPRRPDQSEPAAKAAPPGKPAT' A
#
# COMPACT_ATOMS: atom_id res chain seq x y z
N MET A 1 24.04 -27.72 -30.00
CA MET A 1 23.45 -28.44 -28.84
C MET A 1 24.00 -27.93 -27.51
N GLU A 2 25.25 -27.45 -27.46
CA GLU A 2 25.87 -26.80 -26.29
C GLU A 2 25.02 -25.74 -25.58
N VAL A 3 24.30 -24.89 -26.33
CA VAL A 3 23.55 -23.77 -25.71
C VAL A 3 22.39 -24.25 -24.82
N LEU A 4 21.78 -25.39 -25.16
CA LEU A 4 20.68 -25.97 -24.37
C LEU A 4 21.17 -26.46 -23.01
N VAL A 5 22.42 -26.91 -22.92
CA VAL A 5 23.04 -27.36 -21.67
C VAL A 5 23.11 -26.24 -20.64
N TYR A 6 23.21 -24.98 -21.08
CA TYR A 6 23.19 -23.81 -20.20
C TYR A 6 21.79 -23.22 -20.03
N LEU A 7 21.01 -23.14 -21.10
CA LEU A 7 19.68 -22.52 -21.07
C LEU A 7 18.66 -23.32 -20.25
N VAL A 8 18.68 -24.65 -20.32
CA VAL A 8 17.75 -25.50 -19.57
C VAL A 8 17.91 -25.32 -18.05
N PRO A 9 19.10 -25.48 -17.44
CA PRO A 9 19.26 -25.27 -16.01
C PRO A 9 19.01 -23.80 -15.62
N MET A 10 19.39 -22.83 -16.45
CA MET A 10 19.11 -21.43 -16.16
C MET A 10 17.61 -21.12 -16.15
N ALA A 11 16.85 -21.64 -17.13
CA ALA A 11 15.40 -21.50 -17.17
C ALA A 11 14.72 -22.18 -15.97
N LEU A 12 15.17 -23.37 -15.57
CA LEU A 12 14.67 -24.06 -14.39
C LEU A 12 14.96 -23.27 -13.10
N LEU A 13 16.16 -22.73 -12.95
CA LEU A 13 16.52 -21.88 -11.81
C LEU A 13 15.64 -20.63 -11.76
N LEU A 14 15.47 -19.94 -12.88
CA LEU A 14 14.61 -18.75 -12.95
C LEU A 14 13.15 -19.10 -12.65
N GLY A 15 12.65 -20.24 -13.14
CA GLY A 15 11.32 -20.73 -12.83
C GLY A 15 11.14 -21.06 -11.35
N LEU A 16 12.12 -21.74 -10.73
CA LEU A 16 12.10 -22.05 -9.30
C LEU A 16 12.22 -20.81 -8.43
N LEU A 17 13.05 -19.84 -8.81
CA LEU A 17 13.18 -18.55 -8.13
C LEU A 17 11.85 -17.78 -8.19
N GLY A 18 11.23 -17.69 -9.37
CA GLY A 18 9.93 -17.06 -9.54
C GLY A 18 8.84 -17.75 -8.72
N LEU A 19 8.77 -19.08 -8.76
CA LEU A 19 7.81 -19.86 -7.97
C LEU A 19 8.05 -19.70 -6.46
N GLY A 20 9.30 -19.72 -6.01
CA GLY A 20 9.66 -19.52 -4.62
C GLY A 20 9.29 -18.14 -4.12
N ALA A 21 9.59 -17.09 -4.91
CA ALA A 21 9.19 -15.72 -4.61
C ALA A 21 7.67 -15.57 -4.57
N PHE A 22 6.94 -16.21 -5.49
CA PHE A 22 5.48 -16.20 -5.54
C PHE A 22 4.87 -16.85 -4.29
N VAL A 23 5.33 -18.05 -3.91
CA VAL A 23 4.86 -18.74 -2.70
C VAL A 23 5.21 -17.94 -1.44
N TRP A 24 6.40 -17.34 -1.39
CA TRP A 24 6.77 -16.46 -0.30
C TRP A 24 5.84 -15.24 -0.20
N SER A 25 5.51 -14.60 -1.33
CA SER A 25 4.57 -13.48 -1.40
C SER A 25 3.18 -13.84 -0.87
N MET A 26 2.67 -15.02 -1.22
CA MET A 26 1.40 -15.53 -0.67
C MET A 26 1.46 -15.71 0.85
N LYS A 27 2.56 -16.25 1.37
CA LYS A 27 2.75 -16.42 2.83
C LYS A 27 2.89 -15.09 3.58
N THR A 28 3.32 -14.02 2.92
CA THR A 28 3.43 -12.69 3.52
C THR A 28 2.11 -11.92 3.57
N GLY A 29 1.00 -12.48 3.06
CA GLY A 29 -0.33 -11.83 3.10
C GLY A 29 -0.45 -10.61 2.18
N GLN A 30 0.47 -10.43 1.23
CA GLN A 30 0.49 -9.25 0.35
C GLN A 30 -0.73 -9.20 -0.59
N PHE A 31 -1.37 -10.35 -0.83
CA PHE A 31 -2.56 -10.46 -1.68
C PHE A 31 -3.87 -10.18 -0.92
N ASP A 32 -3.85 -10.11 0.42
CA ASP A 32 -5.06 -9.94 1.23
C ASP A 32 -5.64 -8.51 1.12
N ASP A 33 -4.82 -7.49 0.84
CA ASP A 33 -5.27 -6.09 0.64
C ASP A 33 -5.63 -5.77 -0.82
N LEU A 34 -5.46 -6.71 -1.77
CA LEU A 34 -5.82 -6.47 -3.17
C LEU A 34 -7.33 -6.33 -3.36
N ASP A 35 -8.13 -7.10 -2.61
CA ASP A 35 -9.59 -7.00 -2.64
C ASP A 35 -10.07 -5.62 -2.16
N GLY A 36 -9.47 -5.10 -1.10
CA GLY A 36 -9.76 -3.75 -0.58
C GLY A 36 -9.24 -2.63 -1.47
N ALA A 37 -8.09 -2.82 -2.13
CA ALA A 37 -7.57 -1.87 -3.12
C ALA A 37 -8.45 -1.80 -4.37
N ALA A 38 -8.98 -2.93 -4.85
CA ALA A 38 -9.89 -2.97 -5.99
C ALA A 38 -11.22 -2.23 -5.70
N TRP A 39 -11.76 -2.40 -4.49
CA TRP A 39 -12.96 -1.68 -4.05
C TRP A 39 -12.73 -0.17 -4.00
N ARG A 40 -11.58 0.28 -3.45
CA ARG A 40 -11.18 1.69 -3.43
C ARG A 40 -11.00 2.27 -4.84
N ALA A 41 -10.32 1.54 -5.73
CA ALA A 41 -10.06 1.98 -7.09
C ALA A 41 -11.32 2.20 -7.95
N ILE A 42 -12.44 1.54 -7.61
CA ILE A 42 -13.73 1.70 -8.31
C ILE A 42 -14.62 2.75 -7.64
N MET A 43 -14.56 2.88 -6.31
CA MET A 43 -15.46 3.75 -5.53
C MET A 43 -14.89 5.15 -5.24
N ASP A 44 -13.60 5.39 -5.47
CA ASP A 44 -12.94 6.68 -5.15
C ASP A 44 -13.43 7.86 -6.00
N ASP A 45 -14.16 7.63 -7.10
CA ASP A 45 -14.71 8.71 -7.93
C ASP A 45 -16.10 9.19 -7.48
N ASP A 46 -16.86 8.40 -6.70
CA ASP A 46 -18.28 8.70 -6.42
C ASP A 46 -18.62 9.09 -4.96
N ASP A 47 -17.77 8.77 -3.96
CA ASP A 47 -18.15 8.90 -2.53
C ASP A 47 -17.07 9.49 -1.59
N ALA A 48 -16.09 10.25 -2.11
CA ALA A 48 -15.15 10.96 -1.23
C ALA A 48 -15.81 12.21 -0.60
N PRO A 49 -16.12 12.24 0.72
CA PRO A 49 -16.60 13.46 1.35
C PRO A 49 -15.52 14.55 1.22
N PRO A 50 -15.90 15.82 1.00
CA PRO A 50 -14.93 16.90 0.88
C PRO A 50 -14.03 16.91 2.11
N ARG A 51 -12.72 16.83 1.88
CA ARG A 51 -11.69 16.86 2.92
C ARG A 51 -11.89 18.14 3.74
N ARG A 52 -12.41 17.99 4.98
CA ARG A 52 -12.64 19.13 5.87
C ARG A 52 -11.28 19.79 6.19
N PRO A 53 -11.10 21.09 5.93
CA PRO A 53 -9.82 21.77 6.17
C PRO A 53 -9.37 21.86 7.63
N ASP A 54 -10.13 21.36 8.62
CA ASP A 54 -9.83 21.60 10.04
C ASP A 54 -8.95 20.54 10.73
N GLN A 55 -8.66 19.40 10.08
CA GLN A 55 -7.89 18.32 10.71
C GLN A 55 -6.37 18.49 10.62
N SER A 56 -5.89 19.71 10.41
CA SER A 56 -4.50 20.09 10.59
C SER A 56 -4.30 20.88 11.88
N GLU A 57 -4.79 20.38 13.03
CA GLU A 57 -4.28 20.90 14.30
C GLU A 57 -4.31 19.87 15.43
N PRO A 58 -3.14 19.34 15.81
CA PRO A 58 -2.90 18.97 17.19
C PRO A 58 -1.72 19.78 17.74
N ALA A 59 -1.99 20.53 18.81
CA ALA A 59 -1.05 21.19 19.74
C ALA A 59 -0.81 22.71 19.59
N ALA A 60 -1.86 23.50 19.84
CA ALA A 60 -1.70 24.78 20.54
C ALA A 60 -2.82 24.98 21.58
N LYS A 61 -2.96 23.99 22.48
CA LYS A 61 -3.71 24.16 23.72
C LYS A 61 -3.03 25.27 24.55
N ALA A 62 -3.85 26.21 25.03
CA ALA A 62 -3.65 27.15 26.13
C ALA A 62 -3.10 28.55 25.81
N ALA A 63 -4.03 29.48 25.54
CA ALA A 63 -3.93 30.85 26.05
C ALA A 63 -5.30 31.22 26.68
N PRO A 64 -5.35 31.69 27.95
CA PRO A 64 -6.61 31.95 28.64
C PRO A 64 -7.31 33.20 28.08
N PRO A 65 -8.65 33.32 28.22
CA PRO A 65 -9.38 34.47 27.71
C PRO A 65 -9.01 35.72 28.51
N GLY A 66 -8.49 36.73 27.80
CA GLY A 66 -8.32 38.08 28.34
C GLY A 66 -9.68 38.64 28.74
N LYS A 67 -9.80 39.08 30.00
CA LYS A 67 -10.99 39.77 30.51
C LYS A 67 -11.22 41.07 29.73
N PRO A 68 -12.47 41.51 29.48
CA PRO A 68 -12.69 42.85 28.96
C PRO A 68 -12.36 43.86 30.06
N ALA A 69 -11.41 44.75 29.79
CA ALA A 69 -11.13 45.90 30.63
C ALA A 69 -11.44 47.18 29.84
N THR A 70 -12.55 47.80 30.26
CA THR A 70 -12.99 49.18 29.99
C THR A 70 -13.69 49.45 28.66
#